data_AF-A0AAD6X0A7-F1
#
_entry.id   AF-A0AAD6X0A7-F1
#
_cell.length_a   1.000
_cell.length_b   1.000
_cell.length_c   1.000
_cell.angle_alpha   90.00
_cell.angle_beta   90.00
_cell.angle_gamma   90.00
#
_symmetry.space_group_name_H-M   'P 1'
#
loop_
_entity.id
_entity.type
_entity.pdbx_description
1 polymer ?
#
loop_
_entity_poly.entity_id
_entity_poly.type
_entity_poly.pdbx_seq_one_letter_code
_entity_poly.pdbx_strand_id
1 'polypeptide(L)'
;MVWGYAKRVYRLNPESSREDALERNTLDALEKVPLDSMRRFVLRAHRFADAYRHGLDGAQAAWAARKYKGHRVLPPEFLKDMEVAGIGRGGNANAGL
;
A
#
# COMPACT_ATOMS: atom_id res chain seq x y z
N MET A 1 -3.58 -0.86 -5.65
CA MET A 1 -2.39 -1.49 -6.26
C MET A 1 -2.64 -1.61 -7.75
N VAL A 2 -1.62 -1.46 -8.59
CA VAL A 2 -1.74 -1.49 -10.06
C VAL A 2 -2.42 -2.79 -10.51
N TRP A 3 -1.92 -3.92 -10.00
CA TRP A 3 -2.49 -5.24 -10.29
C TRP A 3 -3.97 -5.36 -9.93
N GLY A 4 -4.39 -4.83 -8.77
CA GLY A 4 -5.80 -4.88 -8.35
C GLY A 4 -6.73 -4.10 -9.30
N TYR A 5 -6.27 -2.99 -9.87
CA TYR A 5 -7.01 -2.24 -10.88
C TYR A 5 -7.08 -3.04 -12.19
N ALA A 6 -5.93 -3.48 -12.71
CA ALA A 6 -5.86 -4.26 -13.93
C ALA A 6 -6.71 -5.54 -13.84
N LYS A 7 -6.63 -6.27 -12.72
CA LYS A 7 -7.45 -7.46 -12.47
C LYS A 7 -8.95 -7.15 -12.49
N ARG A 8 -9.39 -6.00 -11.97
CA ARG A 8 -10.80 -5.58 -12.06
C ARG A 8 -11.21 -5.37 -13.52
N VAL A 9 -10.39 -4.68 -14.30
CA VAL A 9 -10.65 -4.43 -15.73
C VAL A 9 -10.68 -5.73 -16.51
N TYR A 10 -9.70 -6.60 -16.29
CA TYR A 10 -9.61 -7.92 -16.91
C TYR A 10 -10.87 -8.76 -16.69
N ARG A 11 -11.45 -8.74 -15.48
CA ARG A 11 -12.68 -9.49 -15.15
C ARG A 11 -13.94 -9.01 -15.87
N LEU A 12 -13.88 -7.89 -16.60
CA LEU A 12 -14.97 -7.42 -17.45
C LEU A 12 -14.92 -8.04 -18.86
N ASN A 13 -13.80 -8.65 -19.24
CA ASN A 13 -13.67 -9.35 -20.52
C ASN A 13 -14.46 -10.68 -20.48
N PRO A 14 -14.93 -11.16 -21.65
CA PRO A 14 -15.54 -12.49 -21.73
C PRO A 14 -14.56 -13.58 -21.31
N GLU A 15 -15.10 -14.66 -20.73
CA GLU A 15 -14.31 -15.83 -20.36
C GLU A 15 -13.74 -16.51 -21.62
N SER A 16 -12.48 -16.94 -21.53
CA SER A 16 -11.78 -17.62 -22.62
C SER A 16 -10.87 -18.68 -22.03
N SER A 17 -10.75 -19.81 -22.71
CA SER A 17 -9.78 -20.87 -22.39
C SER A 17 -8.53 -20.82 -23.25
N ARG A 18 -8.48 -19.88 -24.23
CA ARG A 18 -7.34 -19.75 -25.13
C ARG A 18 -6.28 -18.81 -24.58
N GLU A 19 -5.06 -19.30 -24.47
CA GLU A 19 -3.92 -18.57 -23.92
C GLU A 19 -3.67 -17.23 -24.63
N ASP A 20 -3.74 -17.21 -25.97
CA ASP A 20 -3.53 -16.00 -26.78
C ASP A 20 -4.56 -14.90 -26.48
N ALA A 21 -5.78 -15.26 -26.11
CA ALA A 21 -6.82 -14.32 -25.70
C ALA A 21 -6.59 -13.84 -24.27
N LEU A 22 -6.16 -14.73 -23.37
CA LEU A 22 -5.84 -14.38 -21.97
C LEU A 22 -4.68 -13.39 -21.87
N GLU A 23 -3.62 -13.61 -22.67
CA GLU A 23 -2.46 -12.72 -22.74
C GLU A 23 -2.86 -11.33 -23.23
N ARG A 24 -3.54 -11.25 -24.39
CA ARG A 24 -4.05 -9.99 -24.94
C ARG A 24 -4.92 -9.24 -23.95
N ASN A 25 -5.90 -9.93 -23.35
CA ASN A 25 -6.77 -9.35 -22.33
C ASN A 25 -5.99 -8.82 -21.11
N THR A 26 -4.89 -9.46 -20.72
CA THR A 26 -4.05 -9.04 -19.61
C THR A 26 -3.28 -7.76 -19.95
N LEU A 27 -2.64 -7.72 -21.12
CA LEU A 27 -1.93 -6.54 -21.62
C LEU A 27 -2.87 -5.34 -21.76
N ASP A 28 -4.02 -5.55 -22.39
CA ASP A 28 -5.07 -4.55 -22.56
C ASP A 28 -5.60 -4.02 -21.23
N ALA A 29 -5.66 -4.85 -20.19
CA ALA A 29 -6.10 -4.44 -18.87
C ALA A 29 -5.03 -3.67 -18.09
N LEU A 30 -3.75 -3.98 -18.31
CA LEU A 30 -2.61 -3.26 -17.75
C LEU A 30 -2.48 -1.86 -18.36
N GLU A 31 -2.65 -1.74 -19.68
CA GLU A 31 -2.59 -0.47 -20.39
C GLU A 31 -3.70 0.50 -19.96
N LYS A 32 -4.88 -0.05 -19.62
CA LYS A 32 -6.02 0.72 -19.11
C LYS A 32 -5.82 1.30 -17.71
N VAL A 33 -4.74 0.98 -16.99
CA VAL A 33 -4.49 1.55 -15.66
C VAL A 33 -4.08 3.03 -15.81
N PRO A 34 -4.83 4.01 -15.27
CA PRO A 34 -4.46 5.41 -15.40
C PRO A 34 -3.17 5.74 -14.64
N LEU A 35 -2.32 6.59 -15.22
CA LEU A 35 -1.06 7.03 -14.60
C LEU A 35 -1.26 7.61 -13.20
N ASP A 36 -2.32 8.39 -12.97
CA ASP A 36 -2.62 8.93 -11.65
C ASP A 36 -2.96 7.84 -10.62
N SER A 37 -3.61 6.75 -11.06
CA SER A 37 -3.86 5.60 -10.19
C SER A 37 -2.55 4.92 -9.82
N MET A 38 -1.65 4.72 -10.79
CA MET A 38 -0.31 4.15 -10.53
C MET A 38 0.45 4.99 -9.50
N ARG A 39 0.52 6.31 -9.70
CA ARG A 39 1.17 7.25 -8.78
C ARG A 39 0.57 7.16 -7.37
N ARG A 40 -0.77 7.16 -7.25
CA ARG A 40 -1.45 7.01 -5.96
C ARG A 40 -1.13 5.69 -5.27
N PHE A 41 -1.05 4.59 -6.03
CA PHE A 41 -0.72 3.28 -5.47
C PHE A 41 0.73 3.20 -4.97
N VAL A 42 1.69 3.72 -5.75
CA VAL A 42 3.10 3.78 -5.36
C VAL A 42 3.27 4.65 -4.12
N LEU A 43 2.65 5.84 -4.10
CA LEU A 43 2.70 6.72 -2.93
C LEU A 43 2.11 6.07 -1.67
N ARG A 44 1.02 5.31 -1.81
CA ARG A 44 0.46 4.56 -0.68
C ARG A 44 1.44 3.50 -0.19
N ALA A 45 2.04 2.72 -1.09
CA ALA A 45 3.03 1.71 -0.73
C ALA A 45 4.25 2.35 -0.03
N HIS A 46 4.71 3.49 -0.54
CA HIS A 46 5.84 4.24 0.01
C HIS A 46 5.62 4.63 1.48
N ARG A 47 4.42 5.08 1.86
CA ARG A 47 4.11 5.44 3.26
C ARG A 47 4.24 4.27 4.21
N PHE A 48 3.77 3.09 3.81
CA PHE A 48 3.91 1.89 4.62
C PHE A 48 5.38 1.45 4.67
N ALA A 49 6.11 1.50 3.55
CA ALA A 49 7.53 1.20 3.53
C ALA A 49 8.34 2.14 4.43
N ASP A 50 8.01 3.43 4.43
CA ASP A 50 8.62 4.44 5.29
C ASP A 50 8.33 4.18 6.78
N ALA A 51 7.07 3.91 7.13
CA ALA A 51 6.68 3.50 8.48
C ALA A 51 7.46 2.26 8.96
N TYR A 52 7.62 1.25 8.10
CA TYR A 52 8.39 0.05 8.43
C TYR A 52 9.88 0.33 8.61
N ARG A 53 10.48 1.26 7.83
CA ARG A 53 11.87 1.70 8.05
C ARG A 53 12.06 2.37 9.41
N HIS A 54 11.01 2.98 9.94
CA HIS A 54 10.99 3.53 11.30
C HIS A 54 10.64 2.51 12.39
N GLY A 55 10.52 1.22 12.05
CA GLY A 55 10.28 0.13 12.99
C GLY A 55 8.82 0.03 13.48
N LEU A 56 7.88 0.65 12.75
CA LEU A 56 6.46 0.52 13.06
C LEU A 56 5.91 -0.84 12.67
N ASP A 57 4.98 -1.38 13.44
CA ASP A 57 4.22 -2.58 13.05
C ASP A 57 3.08 -2.25 12.04
N GLY A 58 2.33 -3.26 11.61
CA GLY A 58 1.25 -3.09 10.64
C GLY A 58 0.11 -2.18 11.12
N ALA A 59 -0.26 -2.25 12.41
CA ALA A 59 -1.34 -1.43 12.96
C ALA A 59 -0.89 0.03 13.11
N GLN A 60 0.34 0.24 13.56
CA GLN A 60 0.98 1.53 13.68
C GLN A 60 1.17 2.21 12.32
N ALA A 61 1.68 1.47 11.32
CA ALA A 61 1.83 1.96 9.97
C ALA A 61 0.48 2.34 9.34
N ALA A 62 -0.57 1.56 9.60
CA ALA A 62 -1.92 1.88 9.14
C ALA A 62 -2.48 3.16 9.77
N TRP A 63 -2.24 3.36 11.07
CA TRP A 63 -2.59 4.62 11.73
C TRP A 63 -1.80 5.80 11.15
N ALA A 64 -0.49 5.65 10.99
CA ALA A 64 0.37 6.72 10.49
C ALA A 64 0.00 7.12 9.05
N ALA A 65 -0.32 6.13 8.19
CA ALA A 65 -0.82 6.37 6.84
C ALA A 65 -2.17 7.09 6.80
N ARG A 66 -3.02 6.93 7.84
CA ARG A 66 -4.30 7.64 7.99
C ARG A 66 -4.08 9.07 8.49
N LYS A 67 -3.25 9.26 9.52
CA LYS A 67 -2.94 10.57 10.11
C LYS A 67 -2.21 11.48 9.11
N TYR A 68 -1.18 10.95 8.44
CA TYR A 68 -0.32 11.72 7.52
C TYR A 68 -0.67 11.47 6.05
N LYS A 69 -1.95 11.52 5.71
CA LYS A 69 -2.44 11.27 4.34
C LYS A 69 -1.91 12.27 3.29
N GLY A 70 -1.44 13.45 3.70
CA GLY A 70 -0.79 14.44 2.82
C GLY A 70 0.71 14.24 2.67
N HIS A 71 1.37 13.65 3.67
CA HIS A 71 2.82 13.51 3.67
C HIS A 71 3.26 12.28 2.87
N ARG A 72 4.45 12.35 2.28
CA ARG A 72 5.06 11.22 1.56
C ARG A 72 5.99 10.38 2.45
N VAL A 73 6.47 11.01 3.52
CA VAL A 73 7.39 10.51 4.54
C VAL A 73 6.82 10.94 5.89
N LEU A 74 7.04 10.16 6.93
CA LEU A 74 6.63 10.52 8.28
C LEU A 74 7.39 11.77 8.75
N PRO A 75 6.68 12.78 9.27
CA PRO A 75 7.33 13.96 9.82
C PRO A 75 8.14 13.57 11.07
N PRO A 76 9.24 14.28 11.40
CA PRO A 76 10.09 13.94 12.55
C PRO A 76 9.33 13.80 13.89
N GLU A 77 8.23 14.54 14.05
CA GLU A 77 7.42 14.59 15.27
C GLU A 77 6.44 13.42 15.41
N PHE A 78 6.42 12.48 14.45
CA PHE A 78 5.40 11.42 14.39
C PHE A 78 5.36 10.54 15.66
N LEU A 79 6.50 10.32 16.30
CA LEU A 79 6.58 9.54 17.55
C LEU A 79 5.80 10.18 18.68
N LYS A 80 5.83 11.52 18.78
CA LYS A 80 5.06 12.27 19.80
C LYS A 80 3.56 12.16 19.54
N ASP A 81 3.15 12.28 18.28
CA ASP A 81 1.75 12.12 17.89
C ASP A 81 1.25 10.69 18.16
N MET A 82 2.11 9.68 18.00
CA MET A 82 1.79 8.29 18.33
C MET A 82 1.62 8.07 19.84
N GLU A 83 2.51 8.65 20.66
CA GLU A 83 2.41 8.59 22.12
C GLU A 83 1.11 9.24 22.62
N VAL A 84 0.78 10.43 22.12
CA VAL A 84 -0.49 11.12 22.43
C VAL A 84 -1.70 10.29 21.98
N ALA A 85 -1.59 9.57 20.86
CA ALA A 85 -2.64 8.69 20.36
C ALA A 85 -2.75 7.37 21.14
N GLY A 86 -1.89 7.11 22.14
CA GLY A 86 -1.84 5.85 22.86
C GLY A 86 -1.36 4.67 22.00
N ILE A 87 -0.73 4.96 20.87
CA ILE A 87 -0.19 3.96 19.94
C ILE A 87 1.27 3.76 20.31
N GLY A 88 1.48 3.15 21.47
CA GLY A 88 2.81 2.76 21.93
C GLY A 88 3.42 1.68 21.02
N ARG A 89 4.74 1.49 21.07
CA ARG A 89 5.40 0.31 20.50
C ARG A 89 4.83 -0.91 21.20
N GLY A 90 3.87 -1.58 20.57
CA GLY A 90 3.43 -2.92 20.93
C GLY A 90 4.52 -3.93 20.60
N GLY A 91 5.68 -3.82 21.26
CA GLY A 91 6.79 -4.74 21.19
C GLY A 91 6.94 -5.39 22.55
N ASN A 92 6.54 -6.66 22.61
CA ASN A 92 6.79 -7.62 23.69
C ASN A 92 8.08 -7.31 24.47
N ALA A 93 7.95 -7.07 25.78
CA ALA A 93 9.06 -6.87 26.70
C ALA A 93 9.84 -8.17 27.01
N ASN A 94 10.02 -9.06 26.02
CA ASN A 94 10.78 -10.31 26.16
C ASN A 94 11.41 -10.71 24.82
N ALA A 95 12.52 -10.06 24.49
CA ALA A 95 13.56 -10.62 23.63
C ALA A 95 14.91 -10.22 24.24
N GLY A 96 15.13 -10.68 25.46
CA GLY A 96 16.43 -10.74 26.11
C GLY A 96 16.76 -12.21 26.38
N LEU A 97 18.02 -12.56 26.07
CA LEU A 97 18.66 -13.89 26.03
C LEU A 97 18.55 -14.61 24.69
#